data_AF-A0A7L3MIA3-F1
#
_entry.id   AF-A0A7L3MIA3-F1
#
_cell.length_a   1.000
_cell.length_b   1.000
_cell.length_c   1.000
_cell.angle_alpha   90.00
_cell.angle_beta   90.00
_cell.angle_gamma   90.00
#
_symmetry.space_group_name_H-M   'P 1'
#
loop_
_entity.id
_entity.type
_entity.pdbx_description
1 polymer ?
#
loop_
_entity_poly.entity_id
_entity_poly.type
_entity_poly.pdbx_seq_one_letter_code
_entity_poly.pdbx_strand_id
1 'polypeptide(L)'
;KAAMEAVLGQVEQLPAFLAVSRSALVRDWDSLTLDRALEWARYFQHLHDRFRARPQLREALGRRLRRSQPYSLLGFPTLGRCPQLLQAEAELQAEAELLLGRLREERQEGGEAAGQRRWLGSVLERLPQPRAFQLVAAALAVLKQGRGTEQAGDADGDASSPDGYPESAEGEGCAAGLLLSWLLGNQERFSAFCLCLPCSRLAFLADHYSQLSRSYLDLLTCWGSHLHYDPLQGRWVKSCLDKAEVSWEELKERFSCLCQGSALLKEQTQAALKLLRTRDGDFKVCGLSVWADLLMEV
;
A
#
# COMPACT_ATOMS: atom_id res chain seq x y z
N LYS A 1 -29.22 21.73 -11.92
CA LYS A 1 -29.23 20.42 -11.21
C LYS A 1 -28.33 19.40 -11.92
N ALA A 2 -28.57 19.08 -13.20
CA ALA A 2 -27.75 18.15 -14.00
C ALA A 2 -26.24 18.48 -14.03
N ALA A 3 -25.85 19.75 -14.22
CA ALA A 3 -24.43 20.14 -14.23
C ALA A 3 -23.70 19.90 -12.90
N MET A 4 -24.39 20.02 -11.76
CA MET A 4 -23.80 19.72 -10.45
C MET A 4 -23.68 18.21 -10.24
N GLU A 5 -24.65 17.41 -10.70
CA GLU A 5 -24.56 15.95 -10.64
C GLU A 5 -23.41 15.40 -11.49
N ALA A 6 -23.14 15.98 -12.66
CA ALA A 6 -21.98 15.62 -13.48
C ALA A 6 -20.64 15.91 -12.77
N VAL A 7 -20.51 17.08 -12.12
CA VAL A 7 -19.31 17.41 -11.33
C VAL A 7 -19.14 16.45 -10.16
N LEU A 8 -20.24 16.08 -9.49
CA LEU A 8 -20.21 15.11 -8.39
C LEU A 8 -19.77 13.72 -8.86
N GLY A 9 -20.24 13.26 -10.02
CA GLY A 9 -19.83 11.98 -10.61
C GLY A 9 -18.33 11.94 -10.97
N GLN A 10 -17.77 13.05 -11.46
CA GLN A 10 -16.31 13.13 -11.72
C GLN A 10 -15.48 13.12 -10.44
N VAL A 11 -15.96 13.76 -9.37
CA VAL A 11 -15.28 13.74 -8.06
C VAL A 11 -15.31 12.35 -7.42
N GLU A 12 -16.34 11.55 -7.68
CA GLU A 12 -16.39 10.14 -7.24
C GLU A 12 -15.33 9.26 -7.92
N GLN A 13 -14.79 9.66 -9.07
CA GLN A 13 -13.69 8.96 -9.77
C GLN A 13 -12.30 9.35 -9.24
N LEU A 14 -12.17 10.41 -8.46
CA LEU A 14 -10.89 10.87 -7.90
C LEU A 14 -10.13 9.76 -7.15
N PRO A 15 -10.76 8.96 -6.27
CA PRO A 15 -10.03 7.91 -5.55
C PRO A 15 -9.46 6.85 -6.49
N ALA A 16 -10.22 6.47 -7.53
CA ALA A 16 -9.76 5.52 -8.54
C ALA A 16 -8.63 6.13 -9.38
N PHE A 17 -8.78 7.39 -9.81
CA PHE A 17 -7.73 8.11 -10.54
C PHE A 17 -6.43 8.20 -9.73
N LEU A 18 -6.51 8.59 -8.45
CA LEU A 18 -5.35 8.62 -7.57
C LEU A 18 -4.80 7.22 -7.26
N ALA A 19 -5.64 6.20 -7.22
CA ALA A 19 -5.18 4.82 -7.04
C ALA A 19 -4.39 4.34 -8.26
N VAL A 20 -4.88 4.60 -9.48
CA VAL A 20 -4.18 4.26 -10.72
C VAL A 20 -2.88 5.07 -10.83
N SER A 21 -2.92 6.37 -10.53
CA SER A 21 -1.72 7.21 -10.58
C SER A 21 -0.68 6.88 -9.49
N ARG A 22 -1.09 6.15 -8.45
CA ARG A 22 -0.20 5.65 -7.38
C ARG A 22 0.19 4.20 -7.59
N SER A 23 -0.26 3.60 -8.69
CA SER A 23 0.15 2.27 -9.12
C SER A 23 1.26 2.40 -10.16
N ALA A 24 2.01 1.33 -10.42
CA ALA A 24 2.99 1.37 -11.51
C ALA A 24 2.37 1.32 -12.91
N LEU A 25 1.03 1.28 -13.05
CA LEU A 25 0.40 1.48 -14.36
C LEU A 25 0.74 2.85 -14.96
N VAL A 26 1.21 3.80 -14.14
CA VAL A 26 1.77 5.08 -14.60
C VAL A 26 2.99 4.89 -15.52
N ARG A 27 3.74 3.79 -15.40
CA ARG A 27 4.90 3.51 -16.25
C ARG A 27 4.50 3.29 -17.71
N ASP A 28 3.30 2.76 -17.93
CA ASP A 28 2.75 2.52 -19.27
C ASP A 28 2.02 3.75 -19.81
N TRP A 29 1.98 4.85 -19.06
CA TRP A 29 1.35 6.08 -19.53
C TRP A 29 2.25 6.72 -20.58
N ASP A 30 1.73 6.79 -21.80
CA ASP A 30 2.28 7.67 -22.81
C ASP A 30 2.18 9.14 -22.37
N SER A 31 2.95 10.00 -23.03
CA SER A 31 2.99 11.45 -22.73
C SER A 31 1.58 12.07 -22.74
N LEU A 32 0.71 11.61 -23.64
CA LEU A 32 -0.67 12.06 -23.75
C LEU A 32 -1.51 11.66 -22.51
N THR A 33 -1.38 10.43 -22.02
CA THR A 33 -2.09 9.99 -20.81
C THR A 33 -1.61 10.74 -19.58
N LEU A 34 -0.31 11.02 -19.49
CA LEU A 34 0.27 11.78 -18.39
C LEU A 34 -0.18 13.25 -18.42
N ASP A 35 -0.22 13.88 -19.60
CA ASP A 35 -0.76 15.24 -19.77
C ASP A 35 -2.24 15.31 -19.39
N ARG A 36 -3.05 14.34 -19.84
CA ARG A 36 -4.47 14.25 -19.46
C ARG A 36 -4.64 14.05 -17.97
N ALA A 37 -3.80 13.24 -17.33
CA ALA A 37 -3.83 13.06 -15.88
C ALA A 37 -3.50 14.36 -15.13
N LEU A 38 -2.51 15.12 -15.60
CA LEU A 38 -2.19 16.44 -15.05
C LEU A 38 -3.33 17.44 -15.27
N GLU A 39 -4.02 17.41 -16.42
CA GLU A 39 -5.22 18.21 -16.66
C GLU A 39 -6.34 17.87 -15.69
N TRP A 40 -6.61 16.57 -15.45
CA TRP A 40 -7.56 16.13 -14.44
C TRP A 40 -7.20 16.64 -13.05
N ALA A 41 -5.93 16.55 -12.66
CA ALA A 41 -5.47 17.06 -11.38
C ALA A 41 -5.64 18.59 -11.24
N ARG A 42 -5.34 19.36 -12.30
CA ARG A 42 -5.59 20.81 -12.35
C ARG A 42 -7.08 21.13 -12.27
N TYR A 43 -7.92 20.33 -12.92
CA TYR A 43 -9.38 20.46 -12.81
C TYR A 43 -9.86 20.24 -11.37
N PHE A 44 -9.37 19.22 -10.67
CA PHE A 44 -9.70 19.00 -9.26
C PHE A 44 -9.20 20.14 -8.35
N GLN A 45 -8.01 20.68 -8.63
CA GLN A 45 -7.51 21.86 -7.92
C GLN A 45 -8.41 23.08 -8.18
N HIS A 46 -8.84 23.30 -9.42
CA HIS A 46 -9.78 24.36 -9.76
C HIS A 46 -11.14 24.20 -9.05
N LEU A 47 -11.67 22.98 -8.99
CA LEU A 47 -12.89 22.68 -8.23
C LEU A 47 -12.72 22.99 -6.74
N HIS A 48 -11.58 22.62 -6.15
CA HIS A 48 -11.26 22.97 -4.77
C HIS A 48 -11.31 24.49 -4.56
N ASP A 49 -10.60 25.26 -5.38
CA ASP A 49 -10.51 26.70 -5.23
C ASP A 49 -11.85 27.40 -5.43
N ARG A 50 -12.68 26.89 -6.35
CA ARG A 50 -14.03 27.40 -6.58
C ARG A 50 -14.97 27.16 -5.40
N PHE A 51 -14.84 26.03 -4.71
CA PHE A 51 -15.77 25.61 -3.65
C PHE A 51 -15.22 25.80 -2.23
N ARG A 52 -13.95 26.19 -2.05
CA ARG A 52 -13.34 26.37 -0.71
C ARG A 52 -14.07 27.38 0.17
N ALA A 53 -14.64 28.43 -0.42
CA ALA A 53 -15.40 29.46 0.29
C ALA A 53 -16.89 29.09 0.50
N ARG A 54 -17.32 27.87 0.11
CA ARG A 54 -18.73 27.45 0.13
C ARG A 54 -18.91 26.20 1.01
N PRO A 55 -19.21 26.36 2.31
CA PRO A 55 -19.16 25.28 3.29
C PRO A 55 -20.13 24.11 2.99
N GLN A 56 -21.34 24.40 2.52
CA GLN A 56 -22.33 23.38 2.15
C GLN A 56 -21.87 22.50 0.98
N LEU A 57 -21.24 23.09 -0.03
CA LEU A 57 -20.74 22.35 -1.20
C LEU A 57 -19.47 21.56 -0.85
N ARG A 58 -18.60 22.12 -0.01
CA ARG A 58 -17.44 21.42 0.55
C ARG A 58 -17.85 20.14 1.27
N GLU A 59 -18.88 20.20 2.11
CA GLU A 59 -19.40 19.03 2.82
C GLU A 59 -20.06 18.02 1.90
N ALA A 60 -20.80 18.47 0.89
CA ALA A 60 -21.41 17.58 -0.10
C ALA A 60 -20.35 16.81 -0.90
N LEU A 61 -19.31 17.50 -1.37
CA LEU A 61 -18.17 16.91 -2.08
C LEU A 61 -17.37 15.96 -1.18
N GLY A 62 -17.09 16.36 0.06
CA GLY A 62 -16.40 15.50 1.03
C GLY A 62 -17.19 14.23 1.37
N ARG A 63 -18.51 14.33 1.51
CA ARG A 63 -19.38 13.15 1.72
C ARG A 63 -19.37 12.20 0.51
N ARG A 64 -19.30 12.74 -0.69
CA ARG A 64 -19.27 11.95 -1.94
C ARG A 64 -17.94 11.21 -2.11
N LEU A 65 -16.81 11.87 -1.85
CA LEU A 65 -15.49 11.23 -1.83
C LEU A 65 -15.44 10.05 -0.85
N ARG A 66 -16.00 10.22 0.36
CA ARG A 66 -16.10 9.15 1.36
C ARG A 66 -17.04 8.02 0.98
N ARG A 67 -18.07 8.26 0.16
CA ARG A 67 -18.96 7.18 -0.31
C ARG A 67 -18.28 6.25 -1.32
N SER A 68 -17.42 6.79 -2.17
CA SER A 68 -16.69 6.01 -3.18
C SER A 68 -15.65 5.09 -2.52
N GLN A 69 -15.05 5.51 -1.40
CA GLN A 69 -14.11 4.73 -0.60
C GLN A 69 -14.29 5.05 0.89
N PRO A 70 -15.08 4.25 1.66
CA PRO A 70 -15.40 4.52 3.06
C PRO A 70 -14.19 4.65 3.98
N TYR A 71 -13.10 4.00 3.59
CA TYR A 71 -11.86 3.90 4.35
C TYR A 71 -10.76 4.85 3.84
N SER A 72 -11.00 5.63 2.78
CA SER A 72 -9.97 6.53 2.26
C SER A 72 -9.97 7.88 2.97
N LEU A 73 -8.81 8.31 3.48
CA LEU A 73 -8.56 9.64 4.04
C LEU A 73 -8.64 10.79 3.00
N LEU A 74 -9.13 10.50 1.78
CA LEU A 74 -9.34 11.47 0.72
C LEU A 74 -10.49 12.42 1.07
N GLY A 75 -10.13 13.56 1.69
CA GLY A 75 -11.04 14.65 1.98
C GLY A 75 -11.09 15.71 0.87
N PHE A 76 -12.00 16.68 1.02
CA PHE A 76 -12.06 17.86 0.14
C PHE A 76 -10.71 18.59 -0.03
N PRO A 77 -9.85 18.74 1.01
CA PRO A 77 -8.54 19.37 0.83
C PRO A 77 -7.58 18.63 -0.10
N THR A 78 -7.85 17.36 -0.42
CA THR A 78 -7.04 16.58 -1.35
C THR A 78 -7.20 17.07 -2.78
N LEU A 79 -8.39 17.55 -3.15
CA LEU A 79 -8.66 18.12 -4.47
C LEU A 79 -7.69 19.26 -4.82
N GLY A 80 -7.41 20.13 -3.85
CA GLY A 80 -6.47 21.26 -4.02
C GLY A 80 -5.00 20.87 -4.12
N ARG A 81 -4.66 19.61 -3.80
CA ARG A 81 -3.28 19.08 -3.79
C ARG A 81 -3.04 18.00 -4.84
N CYS A 82 -4.03 17.71 -5.69
CA CYS A 82 -3.93 16.62 -6.67
C CYS A 82 -2.70 16.72 -7.58
N PRO A 83 -2.35 17.88 -8.17
CA PRO A 83 -1.17 17.97 -9.04
C PRO A 83 0.14 17.64 -8.31
N GLN A 84 0.30 18.17 -7.10
CA GLN A 84 1.49 17.93 -6.28
C GLN A 84 1.58 16.47 -5.83
N LEU A 85 0.43 15.85 -5.53
CA LEU A 85 0.36 14.43 -5.17
C LEU A 85 0.71 13.53 -6.34
N LEU A 86 0.31 13.86 -7.57
CA LEU A 86 0.72 13.10 -8.75
C LEU A 86 2.21 13.21 -9.02
N GLN A 87 2.76 14.43 -8.96
CA GLN A 87 4.18 14.68 -9.19
C GLN A 87 5.06 13.97 -8.16
N ALA A 88 4.73 14.10 -6.87
CA ALA A 88 5.49 13.46 -5.80
C ALA A 88 5.52 11.92 -5.90
N GLU A 89 4.46 11.32 -6.45
CA GLU A 89 4.38 9.87 -6.67
C GLU A 89 5.21 9.43 -7.88
N ALA A 90 5.16 10.18 -8.99
CA ALA A 90 6.01 9.92 -10.14
C ALA A 90 7.50 10.07 -9.80
N GLU A 91 7.86 11.09 -9.01
CA GLU A 91 9.23 11.27 -8.49
C GLU A 91 9.65 10.09 -7.60
N LEU A 92 8.77 9.65 -6.69
CA LEU A 92 9.05 8.50 -5.83
C LEU A 92 9.25 7.21 -6.63
N GLN A 93 8.47 7.00 -7.71
CA GLN A 93 8.64 5.87 -8.61
C GLN A 93 9.97 5.93 -9.35
N ALA A 94 10.34 7.09 -9.91
CA ALA A 94 11.62 7.28 -10.57
C ALA A 94 12.82 7.06 -9.62
N GLU A 95 12.74 7.57 -8.39
CA GLU A 95 13.76 7.32 -7.35
C GLU A 95 13.87 5.82 -7.02
N ALA A 96 12.75 5.11 -6.93
CA ALA A 96 12.74 3.68 -6.67
C ALA A 96 13.41 2.89 -7.80
N GLU A 97 13.18 3.29 -9.05
CA GLU A 97 13.84 2.69 -10.22
C GLU A 97 15.35 2.98 -10.22
N LEU A 98 15.77 4.20 -9.90
CA LEU A 98 17.18 4.54 -9.76
C LEU A 98 17.86 3.72 -8.65
N LEU A 99 17.18 3.54 -7.51
CA LEU A 99 17.68 2.68 -6.43
C LEU A 99 17.88 1.25 -6.93
N LEU A 100 16.90 0.69 -7.65
CA LEU A 100 16.98 -0.66 -8.21
C LEU A 100 18.06 -0.78 -9.29
N GLY A 101 18.23 0.23 -10.14
CA GLY A 101 19.29 0.29 -11.15
C GLY A 101 20.68 0.27 -10.49
N ARG A 102 20.90 1.15 -9.51
CA ARG A 102 22.15 1.18 -8.73
C ARG A 102 22.42 -0.12 -7.98
N LEU A 103 21.40 -0.76 -7.41
CA LEU A 103 21.55 -2.07 -6.76
C LEU A 103 22.02 -3.15 -7.74
N ARG A 104 21.57 -3.10 -8.99
CA ARG A 104 21.99 -4.04 -10.05
C ARG A 104 23.44 -3.76 -10.48
N GLU A 105 23.83 -2.50 -10.61
CA GLU A 105 25.21 -2.09 -10.93
C GLU A 105 26.21 -2.57 -9.86
N GLU A 106 25.91 -2.35 -8.57
CA GLU A 106 26.73 -2.83 -7.45
C GLU A 106 26.90 -4.36 -7.41
N ARG A 107 25.95 -5.12 -8.02
CA ARG A 107 26.08 -6.57 -8.20
C ARG A 107 27.12 -6.92 -9.25
N GLN A 108 27.13 -6.14 -10.33
CA GLN A 108 27.84 -6.45 -11.57
C GLN A 108 29.33 -6.06 -11.47
N GLU A 109 29.66 -5.08 -10.62
CA GLU A 109 31.02 -4.68 -10.28
C GLU A 109 31.76 -5.69 -9.36
N GLY A 110 31.26 -6.92 -9.25
CA GLY A 110 31.87 -7.97 -8.41
C GLY A 110 31.61 -7.81 -6.91
N GLY A 111 30.66 -6.95 -6.53
CA GLY A 111 30.27 -6.75 -5.15
C GLY A 111 29.65 -8.02 -4.55
N GLU A 112 30.23 -8.52 -3.46
CA GLU A 112 29.62 -9.58 -2.64
C GLU A 112 28.20 -9.15 -2.22
N ALA A 113 27.28 -10.10 -2.07
CA ALA A 113 25.92 -9.82 -1.58
C ALA A 113 25.90 -9.05 -0.23
N ALA A 114 26.95 -9.21 0.58
CA ALA A 114 27.18 -8.44 1.80
C ALA A 114 27.49 -6.95 1.53
N GLY A 115 28.22 -6.65 0.46
CA GLY A 115 28.50 -5.29 -0.03
C GLY A 115 27.22 -4.56 -0.44
N GLN A 116 26.36 -5.21 -1.23
CA GLN A 116 25.07 -4.64 -1.63
C GLN A 116 24.15 -4.37 -0.43
N ARG A 117 24.12 -5.27 0.56
CA ARG A 117 23.37 -5.05 1.82
C ARG A 117 23.89 -3.85 2.60
N ARG A 118 25.21 -3.71 2.71
CA ARG A 118 25.85 -2.59 3.42
C ARG A 118 25.58 -1.27 2.70
N TRP A 119 25.73 -1.25 1.38
CA TRP A 119 25.43 -0.09 0.57
C TRP A 119 23.96 0.33 0.73
N LEU A 120 23.02 -0.60 0.56
CA LEU A 120 21.59 -0.35 0.69
C LEU A 120 21.24 0.20 2.07
N GLY A 121 21.77 -0.43 3.13
CA GLY A 121 21.62 0.06 4.50
C GLY A 121 22.11 1.50 4.65
N SER A 122 23.32 1.79 4.16
CA SER A 122 23.90 3.14 4.22
C SER A 122 23.10 4.20 3.47
N VAL A 123 22.51 3.85 2.32
CA VAL A 123 21.68 4.78 1.53
C VAL A 123 20.38 5.06 2.26
N LEU A 124 19.69 4.02 2.73
CA LEU A 124 18.39 4.17 3.39
C LEU A 124 18.50 4.85 4.77
N GLU A 125 19.59 4.64 5.50
CA GLU A 125 19.84 5.27 6.81
C GLU A 125 20.21 6.75 6.71
N ARG A 126 20.65 7.23 5.54
CA ARG A 126 20.87 8.66 5.27
C ARG A 126 19.59 9.44 4.97
N LEU A 127 18.51 8.73 4.61
CA LEU A 127 17.23 9.35 4.29
C LEU A 127 16.38 9.55 5.56
N PRO A 128 15.51 10.59 5.60
CA PRO A 128 14.47 10.66 6.62
C PRO A 128 13.63 9.38 6.62
N GLN A 129 13.37 8.82 7.80
CA GLN A 129 12.77 7.50 7.94
C GLN A 129 11.45 7.30 7.15
N PRO A 130 10.49 8.24 7.15
CA PRO A 130 9.28 8.10 6.34
C PRO A 130 9.57 8.01 4.84
N ARG A 131 10.60 8.71 4.35
CA ARG A 131 11.00 8.68 2.93
C ARG A 131 11.66 7.35 2.59
N ALA A 132 12.54 6.83 3.45
CA ALA A 132 13.14 5.52 3.26
C ALA A 132 12.06 4.41 3.13
N PHE A 133 11.02 4.45 3.97
CA PHE A 133 9.92 3.50 3.91
C PHE A 133 9.09 3.61 2.62
N GLN A 134 8.77 4.84 2.21
CA GLN A 134 8.08 5.08 0.94
C GLN A 134 8.89 4.55 -0.25
N LEU A 135 10.21 4.79 -0.25
CA LEU A 135 11.11 4.36 -1.32
C LEU A 135 11.23 2.83 -1.37
N VAL A 136 11.38 2.17 -0.23
CA VAL A 136 11.41 0.69 -0.14
C VAL A 136 10.09 0.09 -0.61
N ALA A 137 8.95 0.64 -0.19
CA ALA A 137 7.64 0.18 -0.63
C ALA A 137 7.44 0.36 -2.14
N ALA A 138 7.86 1.49 -2.70
CA ALA A 138 7.81 1.76 -4.13
C ALA A 138 8.72 0.80 -4.91
N ALA A 139 9.95 0.57 -4.45
CA ALA A 139 10.89 -0.35 -5.09
C ALA A 139 10.38 -1.81 -5.09
N LEU A 140 9.81 -2.27 -3.97
CA LEU A 140 9.15 -3.57 -3.90
C LEU A 140 7.94 -3.66 -4.86
N ALA A 141 7.17 -2.58 -5.01
CA ALA A 141 6.06 -2.57 -5.96
C ALA A 141 6.55 -2.70 -7.42
N VAL A 142 7.55 -1.92 -7.80
CA VAL A 142 8.17 -1.96 -9.14
C VAL A 142 8.68 -3.37 -9.47
N LEU A 143 9.36 -4.04 -8.52
CA LEU A 143 9.88 -5.39 -8.72
C LEU A 143 8.80 -6.46 -8.94
N LYS A 144 7.56 -6.24 -8.48
CA LYS A 144 6.46 -7.20 -8.72
C LYS A 144 5.69 -6.91 -9.98
N GLN A 145 5.63 -5.65 -10.38
CA GLN A 145 4.89 -5.22 -11.57
C GLN A 145 5.68 -5.47 -12.87
N GLY A 146 7.01 -5.63 -12.81
CA GLY A 146 7.86 -5.97 -13.97
C GLY A 146 7.63 -7.36 -14.60
N ARG A 147 6.81 -8.24 -14.00
CA ARG A 147 6.50 -9.57 -14.56
C ARG A 147 5.30 -9.60 -15.53
N GLY A 148 4.63 -8.48 -15.76
CA GLY A 148 3.29 -8.45 -16.39
C GLY A 148 3.23 -8.23 -17.91
N THR A 149 4.32 -7.90 -18.60
CA THR A 149 4.25 -7.34 -19.97
C THR A 149 4.93 -8.16 -21.07
N GLU A 150 5.33 -9.41 -20.83
CA GLU A 150 5.96 -10.25 -21.87
C GLU A 150 5.21 -11.55 -22.22
N GLN A 151 3.96 -11.73 -21.77
CA GLN A 151 3.18 -12.94 -22.09
C GLN A 151 1.81 -12.61 -22.71
N ALA A 152 1.82 -11.78 -23.75
CA ALA A 152 0.69 -11.57 -24.64
C ALA A 152 1.22 -11.16 -26.03
N GLY A 153 1.93 -12.08 -26.69
CA GLY A 153 2.36 -11.92 -28.08
C GLY A 153 2.50 -13.31 -28.70
N ASP A 154 1.51 -13.65 -29.53
CA ASP A 154 1.52 -14.66 -30.59
C ASP A 154 2.27 -15.98 -30.35
N ALA A 155 1.49 -16.99 -29.93
CA ALA A 155 1.81 -18.38 -30.22
C ALA A 155 1.44 -18.69 -31.69
N ASP A 156 2.33 -18.33 -32.62
CA ASP A 156 2.43 -19.03 -33.90
C ASP A 156 3.87 -18.86 -34.45
N GLY A 157 4.62 -19.97 -34.58
CA GLY A 157 5.94 -19.94 -35.21
C GLY A 157 7.03 -20.75 -34.51
N ASP A 158 7.01 -22.05 -34.79
CA ASP A 158 8.15 -22.94 -35.00
C ASP A 158 9.27 -23.08 -33.94
N ALA A 159 9.38 -24.31 -33.44
CA ALA A 159 10.40 -24.74 -32.50
C ALA A 159 11.72 -25.02 -33.22
N SER A 160 12.77 -24.27 -32.90
CA SER A 160 14.17 -24.76 -32.77
C SER A 160 15.14 -23.63 -32.41
N SER A 161 15.49 -23.53 -31.12
CA SER A 161 16.84 -23.12 -30.67
C SER A 161 16.98 -23.35 -29.17
N PRO A 162 17.92 -24.21 -28.72
CA PRO A 162 18.20 -24.44 -27.31
C PRO A 162 19.44 -23.63 -26.91
N ASP A 163 19.30 -22.33 -26.68
CA ASP A 163 20.21 -21.58 -25.80
C ASP A 163 19.66 -20.17 -25.58
N GLY A 164 19.18 -19.94 -24.37
CA GLY A 164 18.57 -18.69 -23.93
C GLY A 164 18.20 -18.83 -22.47
N TYR A 165 19.23 -18.87 -21.62
CA TYR A 165 19.03 -18.77 -20.17
C TYR A 165 18.28 -17.46 -19.88
N PRO A 166 17.16 -17.48 -19.12
CA PRO A 166 16.50 -16.26 -18.71
C PRO A 166 17.31 -15.60 -17.59
N GLU A 167 18.36 -14.85 -17.94
CA GLU A 167 19.20 -14.08 -16.99
C GLU A 167 18.43 -13.01 -16.21
N SER A 168 17.19 -12.69 -16.61
CA SER A 168 16.39 -11.60 -16.06
C SER A 168 15.63 -11.93 -14.76
N ALA A 169 15.31 -13.22 -14.52
CA ALA A 169 14.42 -13.61 -13.41
C ALA A 169 15.14 -13.78 -12.06
N GLU A 170 16.44 -14.11 -12.06
CA GLU A 170 17.22 -14.32 -10.84
C GLU A 170 17.63 -13.00 -10.16
N GLY A 171 17.82 -11.93 -10.94
CA GLY A 171 18.23 -10.61 -10.43
C GLY A 171 17.16 -9.88 -9.61
N GLU A 172 15.88 -10.03 -9.98
CA GLU A 172 14.76 -9.37 -9.30
C GLU A 172 14.41 -10.03 -7.96
N GLY A 173 14.51 -11.35 -7.88
CA GLY A 173 14.40 -12.09 -6.62
C GLY A 173 15.47 -11.68 -5.62
N CYS A 174 16.69 -11.41 -6.10
CA CYS A 174 17.81 -10.94 -5.28
C CYS A 174 17.54 -9.53 -4.71
N ALA A 175 17.12 -8.56 -5.53
CA ALA A 175 16.85 -7.19 -5.08
C ALA A 175 15.70 -7.12 -4.05
N ALA A 176 14.60 -7.84 -4.30
CA ALA A 176 13.50 -7.93 -3.34
C ALA A 176 13.96 -8.56 -2.01
N GLY A 177 14.78 -9.61 -2.08
CA GLY A 177 15.35 -10.25 -0.90
C GLY A 177 16.21 -9.30 -0.06
N LEU A 178 17.02 -8.44 -0.70
CA LEU A 178 17.82 -7.43 -0.02
C LEU A 178 16.94 -6.41 0.71
N LEU A 179 15.94 -5.85 0.02
CA LEU A 179 15.00 -4.87 0.59
C LEU A 179 14.21 -5.46 1.76
N LEU A 180 13.69 -6.68 1.60
CA LEU A 180 12.96 -7.38 2.66
C LEU A 180 13.87 -7.74 3.84
N SER A 181 15.12 -8.15 3.60
CA SER A 181 16.07 -8.46 4.66
C SER A 181 16.44 -7.21 5.48
N TRP A 182 16.58 -6.06 4.83
CA TRP A 182 16.81 -4.79 5.51
C TRP A 182 15.59 -4.37 6.33
N LEU A 183 14.39 -4.53 5.76
CA LEU A 183 13.15 -4.13 6.43
C LEU A 183 12.83 -5.02 7.63
N LEU A 184 12.82 -6.34 7.43
CA LEU A 184 12.42 -7.35 8.42
C LEU A 184 13.54 -7.69 9.41
N GLY A 185 14.78 -7.27 9.15
CA GLY A 185 15.91 -7.46 10.06
C GLY A 185 15.83 -6.62 11.34
N ASN A 186 14.89 -5.68 11.45
CA ASN A 186 14.66 -4.88 12.65
C ASN A 186 13.15 -4.71 12.89
N GLN A 187 12.66 -5.19 14.03
CA GLN A 187 11.24 -5.18 14.35
C GLN A 187 10.66 -3.77 14.50
N GLU A 188 11.37 -2.84 15.15
CA GLU A 188 10.92 -1.45 15.32
C GLU A 188 10.84 -0.74 13.98
N ARG A 189 11.82 -0.98 13.11
CA ARG A 189 11.84 -0.46 11.73
C ARG A 189 10.65 -0.99 10.94
N PHE A 190 10.36 -2.28 11.03
CA PHE A 190 9.21 -2.87 10.35
C PHE A 190 7.88 -2.34 10.91
N SER A 191 7.77 -2.17 12.23
CA SER A 191 6.61 -1.54 12.87
C SER A 191 6.37 -0.13 12.35
N ALA A 192 7.42 0.69 12.36
CA ALA A 192 7.37 2.07 11.86
C ALA A 192 7.05 2.13 10.35
N PHE A 193 7.55 1.19 9.55
CA PHE A 193 7.18 1.05 8.14
C PHE A 193 5.68 0.78 7.97
N CYS A 194 5.14 -0.17 8.74
CA CYS A 194 3.72 -0.50 8.73
C CYS A 194 2.84 0.64 9.25
N LEU A 195 3.30 1.45 10.20
CA LEU A 195 2.59 2.64 10.67
C LEU A 195 2.64 3.81 9.66
N CYS A 196 3.74 3.94 8.92
CA CYS A 196 3.95 5.04 7.98
C CYS A 196 3.15 4.87 6.67
N LEU A 197 2.84 3.63 6.26
CA LEU A 197 2.26 3.34 4.96
C LEU A 197 0.73 3.17 4.99
N PRO A 198 0.02 3.59 3.93
CA PRO A 198 -1.41 3.31 3.79
C PRO A 198 -1.72 1.81 3.76
N CYS A 199 -2.88 1.41 4.30
CA CYS A 199 -3.31 0.00 4.37
C CYS A 199 -3.31 -0.69 3.00
N SER A 200 -3.67 0.04 1.93
CA SER A 200 -3.75 -0.50 0.58
C SER A 200 -2.38 -0.87 0.01
N ARG A 201 -1.34 -0.08 0.33
CA ARG A 201 0.04 -0.41 -0.05
C ARG A 201 0.56 -1.62 0.72
N LEU A 202 0.25 -1.70 2.01
CA LEU A 202 0.63 -2.85 2.82
C LEU A 202 -0.07 -4.13 2.36
N ALA A 203 -1.35 -4.05 2.01
CA ALA A 203 -2.10 -5.18 1.45
C ALA A 203 -1.51 -5.65 0.12
N PHE A 204 -1.20 -4.72 -0.80
CA PHE A 204 -0.53 -5.03 -2.05
C PHE A 204 0.83 -5.72 -1.82
N LEU A 205 1.66 -5.20 -0.91
CA LEU A 205 2.96 -5.82 -0.61
C LEU A 205 2.79 -7.20 0.05
N ALA A 206 1.84 -7.36 0.97
CA ALA A 206 1.56 -8.64 1.61
C ALA A 206 1.07 -9.69 0.59
N ASP A 207 0.32 -9.27 -0.42
CA ASP A 207 -0.15 -10.15 -1.49
C ASP A 207 1.00 -10.78 -2.29
N HIS A 208 2.05 -9.99 -2.51
CA HIS A 208 3.14 -10.37 -3.39
C HIS A 208 4.40 -10.89 -2.68
N TYR A 209 4.52 -10.65 -1.38
CA TYR A 209 5.67 -11.02 -0.56
C TYR A 209 5.24 -11.76 0.70
N SER A 210 5.24 -13.10 0.62
CA SER A 210 4.79 -13.98 1.72
C SER A 210 5.54 -13.77 3.04
N GLN A 211 6.83 -13.42 2.99
CA GLN A 211 7.61 -13.09 4.19
C GLN A 211 7.07 -11.83 4.87
N LEU A 212 6.75 -10.79 4.08
CA LEU A 212 6.15 -9.56 4.59
C LEU A 212 4.73 -9.83 5.11
N SER A 213 3.92 -10.62 4.40
CA SER A 213 2.57 -10.99 4.82
C SER A 213 2.55 -11.65 6.20
N ARG A 214 3.41 -12.66 6.42
CA ARG A 214 3.53 -13.35 7.71
C ARG A 214 3.93 -12.40 8.82
N SER A 215 5.03 -11.64 8.63
CA SER A 215 5.49 -10.68 9.62
C SER A 215 4.44 -9.59 9.92
N TYR A 216 3.69 -9.16 8.91
CA TYR A 216 2.65 -8.15 9.09
C TYR A 216 1.46 -8.71 9.88
N LEU A 217 1.00 -9.93 9.58
CA LEU A 217 -0.06 -10.59 10.35
C LEU A 217 0.36 -10.82 11.81
N ASP A 218 1.61 -11.22 12.05
CA ASP A 218 2.16 -11.37 13.41
C ASP A 218 2.19 -10.02 14.16
N LEU A 219 2.56 -8.95 13.46
CA LEU A 219 2.55 -7.58 14.01
C LEU A 219 1.13 -7.11 14.35
N LEU A 220 0.17 -7.29 13.44
CA LEU A 220 -1.24 -6.95 13.69
C LEU A 220 -1.82 -7.76 14.86
N THR A 221 -1.43 -9.03 14.96
CA THR A 221 -1.80 -9.90 16.08
C THR A 221 -1.22 -9.36 17.39
N CYS A 222 0.04 -8.94 17.39
CA CYS A 222 0.68 -8.30 18.53
C CYS A 222 -0.05 -7.01 18.93
N TRP A 223 -0.36 -6.12 17.98
CA TRP A 223 -1.07 -4.88 18.33
C TRP A 223 -2.49 -5.12 18.85
N GLY A 224 -3.24 -6.04 18.23
CA GLY A 224 -4.61 -6.34 18.65
C GLY A 224 -4.69 -7.00 20.02
N SER A 225 -3.70 -7.81 20.42
CA SER A 225 -3.68 -8.41 21.76
C SER A 225 -3.48 -7.39 22.89
N HIS A 226 -3.02 -6.18 22.57
CA HIS A 226 -2.91 -5.06 23.52
C HIS A 226 -4.18 -4.20 23.59
N LEU A 227 -5.25 -4.55 22.87
CA LEU A 227 -6.56 -3.91 23.04
C LEU A 227 -7.34 -4.61 24.16
N HIS A 228 -8.13 -3.83 24.90
CA HIS A 228 -9.07 -4.34 25.88
C HIS A 228 -10.47 -3.81 25.58
N TYR A 229 -11.50 -4.58 25.92
CA TYR A 229 -12.86 -4.14 25.73
C TYR A 229 -13.31 -3.23 26.88
N ASP A 230 -13.74 -2.02 26.56
CA ASP A 230 -14.39 -1.13 27.53
C ASP A 230 -15.91 -1.33 27.45
N PRO A 231 -16.54 -1.97 28.46
CA PRO A 231 -17.97 -2.22 28.45
C PRO A 231 -18.82 -0.95 28.61
N LEU A 232 -18.25 0.14 29.12
CA LEU A 232 -18.96 1.42 29.24
C LEU A 232 -19.07 2.12 27.88
N GLN A 233 -18.04 1.98 27.04
CA GLN A 233 -18.00 2.56 25.71
C GLN A 233 -18.44 1.59 24.62
N GLY A 234 -18.58 0.29 24.94
CA GLY A 234 -18.95 -0.76 24.01
C GLY A 234 -17.93 -0.99 22.90
N ARG A 235 -16.65 -0.68 23.13
CA ARG A 235 -15.59 -0.71 22.10
C ARG A 235 -14.25 -1.18 22.64
N TRP A 236 -13.41 -1.66 21.73
CA TRP A 236 -12.00 -1.98 22.01
C TRP A 236 -11.17 -0.70 22.12
N VAL A 237 -10.40 -0.59 23.20
CA VAL A 237 -9.56 0.57 23.53
C VAL A 237 -8.14 0.11 23.87
N LYS A 238 -7.18 1.02 23.70
CA LYS A 238 -5.77 0.77 24.01
C LYS A 238 -5.59 0.50 25.51
N SER A 239 -5.02 -0.64 25.88
CA SER A 239 -4.72 -0.99 27.29
C SER A 239 -3.79 0.02 27.98
N CYS A 240 -2.87 0.60 27.23
CA CYS A 240 -2.04 1.72 27.66
C CYS A 240 -1.53 2.47 26.42
N LEU A 241 -1.33 3.79 26.55
CA LEU A 241 -0.91 4.67 25.46
C LEU A 241 0.45 4.25 24.86
N ASP A 242 1.31 3.61 25.66
CA ASP A 242 2.68 3.28 25.27
C ASP A 242 2.85 1.87 24.65
N LYS A 243 1.87 0.96 24.80
CA LYS A 243 2.01 -0.44 24.28
C LYS A 243 1.15 -0.74 23.07
N ALA A 244 -0.03 -0.12 22.95
CA ALA A 244 -0.88 -0.33 21.79
C ALA A 244 -0.57 0.73 20.72
N GLU A 245 0.12 0.32 19.67
CA GLU A 245 0.52 1.24 18.58
C GLU A 245 -0.71 1.75 17.80
N VAL A 246 -1.71 0.90 17.54
CA VAL A 246 -2.89 1.23 16.72
C VAL A 246 -4.21 1.24 17.49
N SER A 247 -5.20 2.03 17.04
CA SER A 247 -6.56 1.98 17.59
C SER A 247 -7.36 0.79 17.05
N TRP A 248 -8.53 0.52 17.63
CA TRP A 248 -9.47 -0.47 17.10
C TRP A 248 -9.84 -0.21 15.64
N GLU A 249 -10.14 1.05 15.31
CA GLU A 249 -10.53 1.46 13.95
C GLU A 249 -9.40 1.23 12.95
N GLU A 250 -8.17 1.55 13.34
CA GLU A 250 -6.99 1.33 12.50
C GLU A 250 -6.69 -0.16 12.33
N LEU A 251 -6.80 -0.96 13.39
CA LEU A 251 -6.65 -2.42 13.30
C LEU A 251 -7.70 -3.03 12.35
N LYS A 252 -8.96 -2.61 12.50
CA LYS A 252 -10.06 -3.04 11.64
C LYS A 252 -9.81 -2.66 10.18
N GLU A 253 -9.39 -1.42 9.92
CA GLU A 253 -9.07 -0.96 8.57
C GLU A 253 -7.95 -1.81 7.95
N ARG A 254 -6.88 -2.08 8.70
CA ARG A 254 -5.76 -2.90 8.21
C ARG A 254 -6.20 -4.32 7.84
N PHE A 255 -6.99 -4.99 8.67
CA PHE A 255 -7.56 -6.31 8.33
C PHE A 255 -8.56 -6.24 7.18
N SER A 256 -9.36 -5.18 7.09
CA SER A 256 -10.29 -4.96 5.96
C SER A 256 -9.52 -4.91 4.64
N CYS A 257 -8.42 -4.16 4.58
CA CYS A 257 -7.62 -4.01 3.37
C CYS A 257 -6.95 -5.35 2.98
N LEU A 258 -6.52 -6.16 3.95
CA LEU A 258 -6.01 -7.52 3.68
C LEU A 258 -7.09 -8.47 3.15
N CYS A 259 -8.31 -8.42 3.71
CA CYS A 259 -9.45 -9.21 3.23
C CYS A 259 -9.97 -8.77 1.85
N GLN A 260 -9.65 -7.56 1.41
CA GLN A 260 -9.95 -7.04 0.07
C GLN A 260 -8.84 -7.33 -0.95
N GLY A 261 -7.73 -7.96 -0.54
CA GLY A 261 -6.64 -8.37 -1.43
C GLY A 261 -6.98 -9.57 -2.31
N SER A 262 -5.97 -10.28 -2.83
CA SER A 262 -6.22 -11.48 -3.62
C SER A 262 -6.95 -12.55 -2.81
N ALA A 263 -7.56 -13.52 -3.52
CA ALA A 263 -8.22 -14.65 -2.87
C ALA A 263 -7.28 -15.37 -1.88
N LEU A 264 -6.00 -15.52 -2.24
CA LEU A 264 -5.01 -16.16 -1.38
C LEU A 264 -4.74 -15.35 -0.10
N LEU A 265 -4.51 -14.04 -0.23
CA LEU A 265 -4.25 -13.19 0.93
C LEU A 265 -5.47 -13.10 1.84
N LYS A 266 -6.67 -13.01 1.27
CA LYS A 266 -7.93 -13.03 2.00
C LYS A 266 -8.09 -14.33 2.79
N GLU A 267 -7.91 -15.48 2.16
CA GLU A 267 -8.02 -16.79 2.82
C GLU A 267 -7.01 -16.94 3.95
N GLN A 268 -5.75 -16.53 3.73
CA GLN A 268 -4.71 -16.55 4.75
C GLN A 268 -5.06 -15.65 5.95
N THR A 269 -5.54 -14.44 5.67
CA THR A 269 -5.94 -13.46 6.70
C THR A 269 -7.12 -13.99 7.52
N GLN A 270 -8.15 -14.52 6.86
CA GLN A 270 -9.32 -15.10 7.51
C GLN A 270 -8.97 -16.37 8.31
N ALA A 271 -8.06 -17.19 7.80
CA ALA A 271 -7.57 -18.37 8.53
C ALA A 271 -6.81 -17.97 9.79
N ALA A 272 -5.96 -16.94 9.72
CA ALA A 272 -5.25 -16.40 10.87
C ALA A 272 -6.21 -15.85 11.94
N LEU A 273 -7.20 -15.03 11.54
CA LEU A 273 -8.22 -14.52 12.45
C LEU A 273 -9.05 -15.64 13.10
N LYS A 274 -9.46 -16.66 12.34
CA LYS A 274 -10.17 -17.83 12.88
C LYS A 274 -9.32 -18.58 13.90
N LEU A 275 -8.02 -18.78 13.62
CA LEU A 275 -7.10 -19.42 14.56
C LEU A 275 -6.98 -18.62 15.86
N LEU A 276 -6.85 -17.29 15.77
CA LEU A 276 -6.78 -16.41 16.94
C LEU A 276 -8.08 -16.44 17.75
N ARG A 277 -9.24 -16.40 17.10
CA ARG A 277 -10.54 -16.56 17.76
C ARG A 277 -10.64 -17.90 18.51
N THR A 278 -10.20 -18.99 17.89
CA THR A 278 -10.18 -20.31 18.54
C THR A 278 -9.26 -20.32 19.76
N ARG A 279 -8.10 -19.66 19.70
CA ARG A 279 -7.16 -19.53 20.84
C ARG A 279 -7.77 -18.76 22.01
N ASP A 280 -8.60 -17.76 21.72
CA ASP A 280 -9.32 -17.00 22.75
C ASP A 280 -10.49 -17.79 23.37
N GLY A 281 -10.87 -18.95 22.81
CA GLY A 281 -11.98 -19.78 23.33
C GLY A 281 -13.19 -19.88 22.41
N ASP A 282 -13.06 -19.47 21.14
CA ASP A 282 -14.12 -19.50 20.10
C ASP A 282 -15.40 -18.75 20.50
N PHE A 283 -15.23 -17.66 21.25
CA PHE A 283 -16.34 -16.81 21.66
C PHE A 283 -17.07 -16.21 20.45
N LYS A 284 -18.40 -16.12 20.57
CA LYS A 284 -19.30 -15.49 19.58
C LYS A 284 -19.98 -14.22 20.13
N VAL A 285 -19.72 -13.90 21.39
CA VAL A 285 -20.31 -12.75 22.08
C VAL A 285 -19.36 -11.57 21.96
N CYS A 286 -19.91 -10.41 21.61
CA CYS A 286 -19.12 -9.19 21.43
C CYS A 286 -18.35 -8.80 22.71
N GLY A 287 -17.13 -8.30 22.54
CA GLY A 287 -16.31 -7.79 23.64
C GLY A 287 -15.56 -8.85 24.46
N LEU A 288 -15.71 -10.14 24.15
CA LEU A 288 -14.93 -11.21 24.79
C LEU A 288 -13.63 -11.53 24.04
N SER A 289 -13.60 -11.37 22.73
CA SER A 289 -12.41 -11.59 21.90
C SER A 289 -12.34 -10.55 20.79
N VAL A 290 -11.20 -9.87 20.72
CA VAL A 290 -10.94 -8.85 19.69
C VAL A 290 -10.99 -9.46 18.29
N TRP A 291 -10.59 -10.73 18.17
CA TRP A 291 -10.58 -11.49 16.92
C TRP A 291 -11.98 -11.96 16.51
N ALA A 292 -12.83 -12.31 17.48
CA ALA A 292 -14.24 -12.60 17.21
C ALA A 292 -14.96 -11.35 16.66
N ASP A 293 -14.72 -10.21 17.30
CA ASP A 293 -15.31 -8.93 16.90
C ASP A 293 -14.79 -8.46 15.54
N LEU A 294 -13.49 -8.64 15.25
CA LEU A 294 -12.94 -8.36 13.93
C LEU A 294 -13.60 -9.23 12.86
N LEU A 295 -13.72 -10.55 13.07
CA LEU A 295 -14.35 -11.46 12.10
C LEU A 295 -15.81 -11.14 11.78
N MET A 296 -16.53 -10.43 12.67
CA MET A 296 -17.89 -9.97 12.39
C MET A 296 -17.92 -8.71 11.52
N GLU A 297 -16.79 -7.99 11.43
CA GLU A 297 -16.70 -6.67 10.81
C GLU A 297 -15.89 -6.65 9.49
N VAL A 298 -15.03 -7.66 9.23
CA VAL A 298 -14.15 -7.74 8.03
C VAL A 298 -14.44 -8.88 7.06
#